data_AF-A0AAV2W033-F1
#
_entry.id   AF-A0AAV2W033-F1
#
_cell.length_a   1.000
_cell.length_b   1.000
_cell.length_c   1.000
_cell.angle_alpha   90.00
_cell.angle_beta   90.00
_cell.angle_gamma   90.00
#
_symmetry.space_group_name_H-M   'P 1'
#
loop_
_entity.id
_entity.type
_entity.pdbx_description
1 polymer ?
#
loop_
_entity_poly.entity_id
_entity_poly.type
_entity_poly.pdbx_seq_one_letter_code
_entity_poly.pdbx_strand_id
1 'polypeptide(L)' 'MSNCSYFSGIDLAKNHFSIHVVDSDVKVILHKSVTHPKLMTTIANMPSRSTHIHSLCTCKLL' A
#
# COMPACT_ATOMS: atom_id res chain seq x y z
N MET A 1 20.74 22.22 4.25
CA MET A 1 19.79 21.15 4.63
C MET A 1 19.95 20.04 3.61
N SER A 2 20.33 18.83 4.03
CA SER A 2 20.45 17.68 3.14
C SER A 2 19.06 17.20 2.73
N ASN A 3 18.82 17.11 1.42
CA ASN A 3 17.56 16.63 0.86
C ASN A 3 17.52 15.10 0.99
N CYS A 4 17.07 14.56 2.13
CA CYS A 4 16.83 13.13 2.28
C CYS A 4 15.73 12.71 1.29
N SER A 5 16.14 12.03 0.22
CA SER A 5 15.23 11.52 -0.80
C SER A 5 14.86 10.09 -0.42
N TYR A 6 13.56 9.84 -0.23
CA TYR A 6 13.06 8.50 0.07
C TYR A 6 12.34 7.96 -1.16
N PHE A 7 12.67 6.74 -1.55
CA PHE A 7 11.95 6.02 -2.58
C PHE A 7 11.04 5.00 -1.91
N SER A 8 9.74 5.09 -2.18
CA SER A 8 8.78 4.09 -1.77
C SER A 8 8.30 3.29 -2.98
N GLY A 9 8.14 2.00 -2.78
CA GLY A 9 7.53 1.12 -3.77
C GLY A 9 6.56 0.16 -3.11
N ILE A 10 5.65 -0.32 -3.93
CA ILE A 10 4.60 -1.23 -3.54
C ILE A 10 4.77 -2.48 -4.39
N ASP A 11 4.93 -3.62 -3.73
CA ASP A 11 4.90 -4.91 -4.39
C ASP A 11 3.51 -5.53 -4.24
N LEU A 12 2.96 -5.94 -5.39
CA LEU A 12 1.64 -6.54 -5.52
C LEU A 12 1.81 -8.01 -5.87
N ALA A 13 1.95 -8.85 -4.85
CA ALA A 13 1.93 -10.29 -5.02
C ALA A 13 0.50 -10.84 -4.94
N LYS A 14 0.30 -12.05 -5.45
CA LYS A 14 -1.01 -12.72 -5.52
C LYS A 14 -1.76 -12.77 -4.18
N ASN A 15 -1.03 -12.95 -3.08
CA ASN A 15 -1.60 -13.20 -1.75
C ASN A 15 -1.14 -12.19 -0.68
N HIS A 16 -0.22 -11.30 -1.04
CA HIS A 16 0.32 -10.32 -0.10
C HIS A 16 0.63 -9.01 -0.82
N PHE A 17 0.57 -7.94 -0.05
CA PHE A 17 0.93 -6.60 -0.44
C PHE A 17 2.12 -6.18 0.41
N SER A 18 3.19 -5.66 -0.17
CA SER A 18 4.29 -5.11 0.63
C SER A 18 4.60 -3.67 0.26
N ILE A 19 4.92 -2.87 1.28
CA ILE A 19 5.46 -1.53 1.12
C ILE A 19 6.93 -1.62 1.48
N HIS A 20 7.78 -1.19 0.56
CA HIS A 20 9.20 -0.96 0.81
C HIS A 20 9.50 0.53 0.71
N VAL A 21 10.28 1.05 1.64
CA VAL A 21 10.81 2.41 1.60
C VAL A 21 12.31 2.32 1.79
N VAL A 22 13.04 2.91 0.86
CA VAL A 22 14.51 3.02 0.89
C VAL A 22 14.91 4.49 0.96
N ASP A 23 16.03 4.79 1.62
CA ASP A 23 16.65 6.12 1.57
C ASP A 23 17.49 6.30 0.29
N SER A 24 18.11 7.49 0.21
CA SER A 24 19.05 7.87 -0.83
C SER A 24 20.30 6.99 -0.88
N ASP A 25 20.63 6.30 0.22
CA ASP A 25 21.74 5.35 0.31
C ASP A 25 21.27 3.91 0.03
N VAL A 26 20.04 3.75 -0.47
CA VAL A 26 19.40 2.47 -0.83
C VAL A 26 19.26 1.54 0.40
N LYS A 27 19.28 2.10 1.61
CA LYS A 27 19.02 1.35 2.83
C LYS A 27 17.51 1.25 3.03
N VAL A 28 17.03 0.02 3.24
CA VAL A 28 15.63 -0.24 3.58
C VAL A 28 15.31 0.34 4.96
N ILE A 29 14.42 1.33 5.00
CA ILE A 29 13.94 1.96 6.23
C ILE A 29 12.64 1.31 6.70
N LEU A 30 11.79 0.93 5.77
CA LEU A 30 10.52 0.29 6.07
C LEU A 30 10.29 -0.85 5.09
N HIS A 31 10.05 -2.04 5.62
CA HIS A 31 9.58 -3.18 4.86
C HIS A 31 8.42 -3.79 5.63
N LYS A 32 7.21 -3.66 5.09
CA LYS A 32 6.00 -4.15 5.74
C LYS A 32 5.11 -4.87 4.75
N SER A 33 4.90 -6.16 5.01
CA SER A 33 3.97 -7.00 4.26
C SER A 33 2.63 -7.12 4.98
N VAL A 34 1.55 -7.06 4.23
CA VAL A 34 0.18 -7.28 4.67
C VAL A 34 -0.40 -8.42 3.83
N THR A 35 -1.06 -9.38 4.48
CA THR A 35 -1.71 -10.48 3.77
C THR A 35 -3.02 -10.02 3.14
N HIS A 36 -3.43 -10.66 2.05
CA HIS A 36 -4.68 -10.35 1.36
C HIS A 36 -5.91 -10.33 2.30
N PRO A 37 -6.15 -11.33 3.17
CA PRO A 37 -7.30 -11.28 4.09
C PRO A 37 -7.26 -10.07 5.02
N LYS A 38 -6.07 -9.75 5.56
CA LYS A 38 -5.90 -8.62 6.48
C LYS A 38 -6.11 -7.28 5.78
N LEU A 39 -5.66 -7.17 4.52
CA LEU A 39 -5.90 -6.01 3.68
C LEU A 39 -7.41 -5.85 3.40
N MET A 40 -8.09 -6.92 2.98
CA MET A 40 -9.52 -6.91 2.71
C MET A 40 -10.33 -6.52 3.96
N THR A 41 -10.02 -7.10 5.12
CA THR A 41 -10.67 -6.72 6.38
C THR A 41 -10.39 -5.26 6.74
N THR A 42 -9.18 -4.76 6.48
CA THR A 42 -8.82 -3.35 6.76
C THR A 42 -9.59 -2.39 5.87
N ILE A 43 -9.70 -2.69 4.57
CA ILE A 43 -10.48 -1.88 3.61
C ILE A 43 -11.97 -1.91 3.96
N ALA A 44 -12.51 -3.10 4.28
CA ALA A 44 -13.91 -3.25 4.67
C ALA A 44 -14.27 -2.49 5.97
N ASN A 45 -13.31 -2.37 6.90
CA ASN A 45 -13.51 -1.70 8.18
C ASN A 45 -13.13 -0.21 8.15
N MET A 46 -12.61 0.32 7.04
CA MET A 46 -12.31 1.75 6.94
C MET A 46 -13.63 2.53 6.89
N PRO A 47 -13.79 3.57 7.73
CA PRO A 47 -14.98 4.42 7.66
C PRO A 47 -15.06 5.02 6.27
N SER A 48 -16.23 4.95 5.65
CA SER A 48 -16.48 5.44 4.30
C SER A 48 -16.21 6.95 4.22
N ARG A 49 -14.96 7.33 3.95
CA ARG A 49 -14.62 8.70 3.58
C ARG A 49 -15.01 8.86 2.12
N SER A 50 -16.17 9.45 1.93
CA SER A 50 -16.74 9.88 0.66
C SER A 50 -15.77 10.80 -0.09
N THR A 51 -14.86 10.24 -0.87
CA THR A 51 -14.21 10.92 -2.00
C THR A 51 -13.78 9.84 -3.00
N HIS A 52 -14.66 9.58 -3.96
CA HIS A 52 -14.34 9.07 -5.30
C HIS A 52 -13.52 7.77 -5.46
N ILE A 53 -13.46 6.86 -4.48
CA ILE A 53 -12.89 5.50 -4.69
C ILE A 53 -13.98 4.44 -4.95
N HIS A 54 -15.26 4.84 -5.00
CA HIS A 54 -16.36 3.90 -5.27
C HIS A 54 -16.32 3.32 -6.70
N SER A 55 -15.65 3.98 -7.66
CA SER A 55 -15.51 3.49 -9.04
C SER A 55 -14.43 2.41 -9.19
N LEU A 56 -13.41 2.38 -8.32
CA LEU A 56 -12.32 1.39 -8.45
C LEU A 56 -12.68 0.02 -7.85
N CYS A 57 -13.62 -0.02 -6.90
CA CYS A 57 -13.97 -1.25 -6.18
C CYS A 57 -14.97 -2.14 -6.95
N THR A 58 -15.81 -1.57 -7.82
CA THR A 58 -16.83 -2.36 -8.57
C THR A 58 -16.33 -2.85 -9.93
N CYS A 59 -15.30 -2.23 -10.52
CA CYS A 59 -14.85 -2.55 -11.89
C CYS A 59 -13.84 -3.70 -11.99
N LYS A 60 -13.53 -4.44 -10.90
CA LYS A 60 -12.57 -5.56 -10.97
C LYS A 60 -12.89 -6.74 -10.05
N LEU A 61 -14.18 -7.06 -9.93
CA LEU A 61 -14.65 -8.32 -9.34
C LEU A 61 -15.81 -8.96 -10.14
N LEU A 62 -15.92 -8.64 -11.43
CA LEU A 62 -16.76 -9.30 -12.43
C LEU A 62 -15.87 -9.78 -13.58
#